data_AF-A0A1M6MXY4-F1
#
_entry.id   AF-A0A1M6MXY4-F1
#
_cell.length_a   1.000
_cell.length_b   1.000
_cell.length_c   1.000
_cell.angle_alpha   90.00
_cell.angle_beta   90.00
_cell.angle_gamma   90.00
#
_symmetry.space_group_name_H-M   'P 1'
#
loop_
_entity.id
_entity.type
_entity.pdbx_description
1 polymer ?
#
loop_
_entity_poly.entity_id
_entity_poly.type
_entity_poly.pdbx_seq_one_letter_code
_entity_poly.pdbx_strand_id
1 'polypeptide(L)' 'MMEAAGVTEELKARDPMRWVGLMNTLKAQVEEMILNEIINE' A
#
# COMPACT_ATOMS: atom_id res chain seq x y z
N MET A 1 -7.28 -2.47 -6.03
CA MET A 1 -6.00 -2.71 -5.31
C MET A 1 -6.09 -2.22 -3.86
N MET A 2 -6.40 -0.95 -3.61
CA MET A 2 -6.54 -0.40 -2.24
C MET A 2 -7.70 -1.03 -1.43
N GLU A 3 -8.90 -1.08 -1.99
CA GLU A 3 -10.06 -1.71 -1.32
C GLU A 3 -9.84 -3.22 -1.09
N ALA A 4 -9.24 -3.91 -2.06
CA ALA A 4 -8.90 -5.34 -1.95
C ALA A 4 -7.85 -5.63 -0.85
N ALA A 5 -6.97 -4.67 -0.57
CA ALA A 5 -6.02 -4.73 0.54
C ALA A 5 -6.64 -4.27 1.89
N GLY A 6 -7.93 -3.94 1.91
CA GLY A 6 -8.64 -3.47 3.10
C GLY A 6 -8.37 -2.01 3.45
N VAL A 7 -7.70 -1.25 2.59
CA VAL A 7 -7.52 0.20 2.75
C VAL A 7 -8.84 0.89 2.41
N THR A 8 -9.65 1.15 3.43
CA THR A 8 -10.98 1.77 3.33
C THR A 8 -11.06 3.01 4.23
N GLU A 9 -11.95 3.95 3.92
CA GLU A 9 -12.14 5.14 4.78
C GLU A 9 -12.78 4.76 6.13
N GLU A 10 -13.56 3.68 6.19
CA GLU A 10 -14.07 3.12 7.44
C GLU A 10 -12.93 2.60 8.33
N LEU A 11 -11.93 1.93 7.73
CA LEU A 11 -10.74 1.51 8.46
C LEU A 11 -9.94 2.72 8.94
N LYS A 12 -9.78 3.74 8.11
CA LYS A 12 -9.07 4.98 8.47
C LYS A 12 -9.71 5.69 9.66
N ALA A 13 -11.05 5.72 9.73
CA ALA A 13 -11.78 6.32 10.83
C ALA A 13 -11.69 5.49 12.13
N ARG A 14 -11.68 4.16 12.02
CA ARG A 14 -11.68 3.25 13.17
C ARG A 14 -10.28 2.93 13.72
N ASP A 15 -9.30 2.77 12.83
CA ASP A 15 -7.91 2.42 13.15
C ASP A 15 -6.94 3.09 12.15
N PRO A 16 -6.62 4.38 12.38
CA PRO A 16 -5.77 5.16 11.47
C PRO A 16 -4.37 4.56 11.30
N MET A 17 -3.78 3.98 12.36
CA MET A 17 -2.43 3.43 12.30
C MET A 17 -2.37 2.18 11.44
N ARG A 18 -3.38 1.31 11.53
CA ARG A 18 -3.50 0.17 10.62
C ARG A 18 -3.70 0.60 9.17
N TRP A 19 -4.51 1.64 8.94
CA TRP A 19 -4.70 2.21 7.60
C TRP A 19 -3.38 2.74 7.01
N VAL A 20 -2.61 3.51 7.79
CA VAL A 20 -1.29 4.03 7.39
C VAL A 20 -0.32 2.88 7.10
N GLY A 21 -0.31 1.83 7.94
CA GLY A 21 0.51 0.65 7.72
C GLY A 21 0.23 -0.02 6.38
N LEU A 22 -1.04 -0.25 6.05
CA LEU A 22 -1.44 -0.85 4.78
C LEU A 22 -1.09 0.04 3.58
N MET A 23 -1.30 1.36 3.69
CA MET A 23 -0.92 2.31 2.66
C MET A 23 0.59 2.31 2.40
N ASN A 24 1.40 2.26 3.46
CA ASN A 24 2.84 2.18 3.34
C ASN A 24 3.30 0.88 2.69
N THR A 25 2.66 -0.25 3.02
CA THR A 25 2.95 -1.54 2.35
C THR A 25 2.64 -1.49 0.87
N LEU A 26 1.47 -0.97 0.47
CA LEU A 26 1.11 -0.82 -0.95
C LEU A 26 2.11 0.09 -1.69
N LYS A 27 2.50 1.20 -1.06
CA LYS A 27 3.50 2.11 -1.63
C LYS A 27 4.85 1.41 -1.84
N ALA A 28 5.34 0.70 -0.82
CA ALA A 28 6.59 -0.05 -0.92
C ALA A 28 6.54 -1.12 -2.02
N GLN A 29 5.42 -1.83 -2.17
CA GLN A 29 5.25 -2.83 -3.23
C GLN A 29 5.34 -2.22 -4.63
N VAL A 30 4.75 -1.03 -4.84
CA VAL A 30 4.85 -0.32 -6.12
C VAL A 30 6.27 0.20 -6.35
N GLU A 31 6.92 0.74 -5.33
CA GLU A 31 8.31 1.20 -5.43
C GLU A 31 9.26 0.04 -5.77
N GLU A 32 9.10 -1.12 -5.13
CA GLU A 32 9.86 -2.33 -5.43
C GLU A 32 9.61 -2.83 -6.86
N MET A 33 8.36 -2.83 -7.33
CA MET A 33 8.01 -3.23 -8.70
C MET A 33 8.71 -2.33 -9.72
N ILE A 34 8.64 -1.01 -9.55
CA ILE A 34 9.28 -0.04 -10.45
C ILE A 34 10.81 -0.19 -10.40
N LEU A 35 11.39 -0.35 -9.21
CA LEU A 35 12.84 -0.56 -9.09
C LEU A 35 13.27 -1.85 -9.79
N ASN A 36 12.47 -2.91 -9.68
CA ASN A 36 12.73 -4.17 -10.35
C ASN A 36 12.65 -4.04 -11.86
N GLU A 37 11.66 -3.31 -12.39
CA GLU A 37 11.55 -2.98 -13.81
C GLU A 37 12.79 -2.20 -14.29
N ILE A 38 13.23 -1.19 -13.54
CA ILE A 38 14.40 -0.38 -13.93
C ILE A 38 15.71 -1.17 -13.91
N ILE A 39 15.86 -2.13 -12.99
CA ILE A 39 17.11 -2.88 -12.81
C ILE A 39 17.18 -4.09 -13.76
N ASN A 40 16.05 -4.75 -14.01
CA ASN A 40 16.01 -6.06 -14.66
C ASN A 40 15.41 -6.05 -16.08
N GLU A 41 14.85 -4.93 -16.55
CA GLU A 41 14.41 -4.74 -17.94
C GLU A 41 15.26 -3.67 -18.66
#